data_AF-A0AAE2PXP3-F1
#
_entry.id   AF-A0AAE2PXP3-F1
#
_cell.length_a   1.000
_cell.length_b   1.000
_cell.length_c   1.000
_cell.angle_alpha   90.00
_cell.angle_beta   90.00
_cell.angle_gamma   90.00
#
_symmetry.space_group_name_H-M   'P 1'
#
loop_
_entity.id
_entity.type
_entity.pdbx_description
1 polymer ?
#
loop_
_entity_poly.entity_id
_entity_poly.type
_entity_poly.pdbx_seq_one_letter_code
_entity_poly.pdbx_strand_id
1 'polypeptide(L)'
;MNTQQGLYENVTLIDVQLASVYYPILVDLAKHKHCLTYTELVDRAKHEHPDSEVVQNAIPVSTGRRLDVVRLFTDERELPDLTSLVISKSTGECGSFFTRHFDPMAAREQVFSYDWNTATTDFAGFVEVTESAVKPRKKVKKPQARERMAAYYQANKAGLPLNVSEYREAIIELIMEGFPDQQAYSLALRQTG
;
A
#
# COMPACT_ATOMS: atom_id res chain seq x y z
N MET A 1 -14.58 20.73 -9.22
CA MET A 1 -14.39 19.28 -9.46
C MET A 1 -13.99 18.67 -8.14
N ASN A 2 -14.74 17.68 -7.63
CA ASN A 2 -14.49 17.10 -6.30
C ASN A 2 -13.15 16.35 -6.31
N THR A 3 -12.12 16.94 -5.71
CA THR A 3 -10.76 16.38 -5.58
C THR A 3 -10.76 15.01 -4.90
N GLN A 4 -11.76 14.73 -4.06
CA GLN A 4 -11.96 13.44 -3.39
C GLN A 4 -12.29 12.27 -4.33
N GLN A 5 -12.92 12.49 -5.50
CA GLN A 5 -13.31 11.39 -6.39
C GLN A 5 -12.12 10.71 -7.11
N GLY A 6 -10.99 11.42 -7.28
CA GLY A 6 -9.77 10.86 -7.89
C GLY A 6 -8.83 10.17 -6.89
N LEU A 7 -8.86 10.58 -5.61
CA LEU A 7 -7.97 10.06 -4.56
C LEU A 7 -8.21 8.56 -4.28
N TYR A 8 -9.46 8.11 -4.36
CA TYR A 8 -9.86 6.72 -4.10
C TYR A 8 -9.99 5.86 -5.36
N GLU A 9 -9.73 6.40 -6.56
CA GLU A 9 -10.02 5.70 -7.82
C GLU A 9 -9.27 4.36 -7.94
N ASN A 10 -8.06 4.29 -7.38
CA ASN A 10 -7.23 3.08 -7.40
C ASN A 10 -7.22 2.31 -6.07
N VAL A 11 -7.99 2.76 -5.07
CA VAL A 11 -8.10 2.06 -3.78
C VAL A 11 -9.02 0.84 -3.95
N THR A 12 -8.61 -0.28 -3.37
CA THR A 12 -9.44 -1.49 -3.29
C THR A 12 -9.79 -1.81 -1.85
N LEU A 13 -10.79 -2.68 -1.66
CA LEU A 13 -11.20 -3.11 -0.32
C LEU A 13 -10.04 -3.78 0.43
N ILE A 14 -9.18 -4.52 -0.27
CA ILE A 14 -8.00 -5.14 0.33
C ILE A 14 -7.00 -4.08 0.83
N ASP A 15 -6.85 -2.98 0.10
CA ASP A 15 -5.98 -1.87 0.53
C ASP A 15 -6.47 -1.28 1.84
N VAL A 16 -7.78 -1.03 1.95
CA VAL A 16 -8.39 -0.45 3.16
C VAL A 16 -8.28 -1.40 4.35
N GLN A 17 -8.59 -2.69 4.14
CA GLN A 17 -8.50 -3.73 5.18
C GLN A 17 -7.08 -3.96 5.69
N LEU A 18 -6.08 -3.87 4.81
CA LEU A 18 -4.68 -4.00 5.24
C LEU A 18 -4.17 -2.70 5.88
N ALA A 19 -4.60 -1.54 5.39
CA ALA A 19 -4.29 -0.26 6.02
C ALA A 19 -4.85 -0.17 7.45
N SER A 20 -6.04 -0.73 7.72
CA SER A 20 -6.62 -0.78 9.07
C SER A 20 -5.81 -1.63 10.05
N VAL A 21 -5.05 -2.60 9.54
CA VAL A 21 -4.11 -3.40 10.33
C VAL A 21 -2.76 -2.70 10.47
N TYR A 22 -2.25 -2.08 9.40
CA TYR A 22 -0.95 -1.41 9.44
C TYR A 22 -0.95 -0.12 10.24
N TYR A 23 -2.02 0.68 10.20
CA TYR A 23 -2.11 1.95 10.90
C TYR A 23 -1.75 1.86 12.40
N PRO A 24 -2.39 1.00 13.22
CA PRO A 24 -2.05 0.90 14.64
C PRO A 24 -0.60 0.45 14.87
N ILE A 25 -0.06 -0.43 14.02
CA ILE A 25 1.35 -0.84 14.08
C ILE A 25 2.27 0.37 13.84
N LEU A 26 1.96 1.21 12.85
CA LEU A 26 2.78 2.38 12.54
C LEU A 26 2.71 3.44 13.65
N VAL A 27 1.54 3.65 14.26
CA VAL A 27 1.38 4.54 15.41
C VAL A 27 2.22 4.06 16.60
N ASP A 28 2.22 2.75 16.87
CA ASP A 28 3.07 2.14 17.91
C ASP A 28 4.57 2.37 17.65
N LEU A 29 5.02 2.18 16.41
CA LEU A 29 6.41 2.47 16.03
C LEU A 29 6.77 3.93 16.18
N ALA A 30 5.88 4.84 15.81
CA ALA A 30 6.09 6.27 15.92
C ALA A 30 6.31 6.69 17.39
N LYS A 31 5.51 6.13 18.30
CA LYS A 31 5.65 6.34 19.75
C LYS A 31 6.98 5.87 20.30
N HIS A 32 7.50 4.75 19.78
CA HIS A 32 8.76 4.14 20.21
C HIS A 32 9.98 4.57 19.37
N LYS A 33 9.78 5.45 18.38
CA LYS A 33 10.83 5.96 17.48
C LYS A 33 11.58 4.86 16.71
N HIS A 34 10.83 3.89 16.21
CA HIS A 34 11.37 2.78 15.42
C HIS A 34 10.91 2.81 13.96
N CYS A 35 11.75 2.26 13.09
CA CYS A 35 11.40 1.93 11.71
C CYS A 35 11.36 0.41 11.57
N LEU A 36 10.66 -0.07 10.55
CA LEU A 36 10.71 -1.47 10.16
C LEU A 36 10.71 -1.62 8.63
N THR A 37 11.09 -2.80 8.17
CA THR A 37 11.07 -3.13 6.76
C THR A 37 9.67 -3.53 6.27
N TYR A 38 9.40 -3.41 4.97
CA TYR A 38 8.14 -3.93 4.40
C TYR A 38 7.86 -5.40 4.77
N THR A 39 8.90 -6.23 4.86
CA THR A 39 8.76 -7.62 5.29
C THR A 39 8.35 -7.72 6.77
N GLU A 40 9.04 -6.98 7.65
CA GLU A 40 8.72 -6.96 9.08
C GLU A 40 7.31 -6.43 9.37
N LEU A 41 6.83 -5.44 8.60
CA LEU A 41 5.45 -4.96 8.71
C LEU A 41 4.44 -6.08 8.44
N VAL A 42 4.66 -6.80 7.34
CA VAL A 42 3.79 -7.89 6.90
C VAL A 42 3.83 -9.04 7.89
N ASP A 43 5.02 -9.42 8.37
CA ASP A 43 5.20 -10.50 9.33
C ASP A 43 4.54 -10.17 10.67
N ARG A 44 4.71 -8.94 11.16
CA ARG A 44 4.04 -8.46 12.38
C ARG A 44 2.52 -8.48 12.23
N ALA A 45 1.99 -7.95 11.13
CA ALA A 45 0.56 -7.97 10.86
C ALA A 45 0.00 -9.40 10.81
N LYS A 46 0.70 -10.34 10.16
CA LYS A 46 0.30 -11.76 10.11
C LYS A 46 0.32 -12.42 11.47
N HIS A 47 1.31 -12.08 12.30
CA HIS A 47 1.40 -12.60 13.66
C HIS A 47 0.25 -12.10 14.54
N GLU A 48 -0.08 -10.80 14.45
CA GLU A 48 -1.15 -10.17 15.25
C GLU A 48 -2.56 -10.56 14.77
N HIS A 49 -2.71 -10.96 13.51
CA HIS A 49 -4.00 -11.32 12.90
C HIS A 49 -3.96 -12.70 12.19
N PRO A 50 -3.81 -13.81 12.94
CA PRO A 50 -3.70 -15.16 12.36
C PRO A 50 -4.97 -15.60 11.62
N ASP A 51 -6.14 -15.16 12.07
CA ASP A 51 -7.44 -15.58 11.53
C ASP A 51 -7.88 -14.79 10.28
N SER A 52 -7.15 -13.72 9.93
CA SER A 52 -7.50 -12.89 8.77
C SER A 52 -6.82 -13.39 7.50
N GLU A 53 -7.57 -14.07 6.65
CA GLU A 53 -7.07 -14.57 5.35
C GLU A 53 -6.47 -13.43 4.49
N VAL A 54 -7.07 -12.23 4.54
CA VAL A 54 -6.58 -11.05 3.81
C VAL A 54 -5.17 -10.66 4.29
N VAL A 55 -4.93 -10.68 5.60
CA VAL A 55 -3.63 -10.38 6.20
C VAL A 55 -2.63 -11.50 5.91
N GLN A 56 -3.04 -12.76 6.03
CA GLN A 56 -2.18 -13.91 5.75
C GLN A 56 -1.71 -13.97 4.29
N ASN A 57 -2.53 -13.48 3.36
CA ASN A 57 -2.19 -13.39 1.95
C ASN A 57 -1.36 -12.15 1.59
N ALA A 58 -1.15 -11.20 2.51
CA ALA A 58 -0.39 -9.99 2.22
C ALA A 58 1.07 -10.31 1.85
N ILE A 59 1.58 -9.67 0.80
CA ILE A 59 2.99 -9.72 0.39
C ILE A 59 3.70 -8.35 0.53
N PRO A 60 5.03 -8.32 0.76
CA PRO A 60 5.78 -7.07 0.91
C PRO A 60 5.71 -6.15 -0.32
N VAL A 61 5.79 -6.70 -1.54
CA VAL A 61 5.86 -5.90 -2.78
C VAL A 61 4.62 -5.02 -2.97
N SER A 62 3.42 -5.54 -2.68
CA SER A 62 2.18 -4.76 -2.75
C SER A 62 1.94 -3.82 -1.55
N THR A 63 2.76 -3.93 -0.50
CA THR A 63 2.53 -3.20 0.76
C THR A 63 2.68 -1.68 0.59
N GLY A 64 3.59 -1.23 -0.28
CA GLY A 64 3.74 0.20 -0.59
C GLY A 64 2.43 0.88 -1.02
N ARG A 65 1.66 0.24 -1.92
CA ARG A 65 0.35 0.76 -2.36
C ARG A 65 -0.67 0.78 -1.22
N ARG A 66 -0.66 -0.23 -0.37
CA ARG A 66 -1.61 -0.34 0.76
C ARG A 66 -1.35 0.76 1.80
N LEU A 67 -0.10 1.15 1.96
CA LEU A 67 0.30 2.29 2.78
C LEU A 67 -0.20 3.62 2.22
N ASP A 68 -0.50 3.74 0.92
CA ASP A 68 -1.07 4.99 0.39
C ASP A 68 -2.43 5.31 1.03
N VAL A 69 -3.20 4.32 1.49
CA VAL A 69 -4.45 4.56 2.25
C VAL A 69 -4.16 5.20 3.62
N VAL A 70 -3.07 4.77 4.28
CA VAL A 70 -2.62 5.41 5.52
C VAL A 70 -2.16 6.84 5.23
N ARG A 71 -1.42 7.05 4.13
CA ARG A 71 -0.99 8.39 3.72
C ARG A 71 -2.18 9.30 3.42
N LEU A 72 -3.20 8.81 2.71
CA LEU A 72 -4.44 9.55 2.46
C LEU A 72 -5.09 10.03 3.77
N PHE A 73 -5.17 9.15 4.76
CA PHE A 73 -5.71 9.50 6.07
C PHE A 73 -4.89 10.58 6.78
N THR A 74 -3.56 10.45 6.78
CA THR A 74 -2.67 11.42 7.45
C THR A 74 -2.70 12.77 6.72
N ASP A 75 -2.67 12.76 5.39
CA ASP A 75 -2.69 13.97 4.56
C ASP A 75 -3.99 14.76 4.74
N GLU A 76 -5.15 14.09 4.75
CA GLU A 76 -6.46 14.74 4.95
C GLU A 76 -6.60 15.43 6.31
N ARG A 77 -5.74 15.06 7.28
CA ARG A 77 -5.76 15.56 8.67
C ARG A 77 -4.52 16.39 9.01
N GLU A 78 -3.68 16.68 8.02
CA GLU A 78 -2.41 17.39 8.19
C GLU A 78 -1.50 16.75 9.26
N LEU A 79 -1.57 15.41 9.36
CA LEU A 79 -0.73 14.62 10.26
C LEU A 79 0.59 14.25 9.57
N PRO A 80 1.68 14.05 10.33
CA PRO A 80 2.93 13.54 9.77
C PRO A 80 2.74 12.17 9.11
N ASP A 81 3.41 11.95 7.97
CA ASP A 81 3.27 10.74 7.19
C ASP A 81 3.95 9.53 7.85
N LEU A 82 3.15 8.71 8.53
CA LEU A 82 3.55 7.45 9.18
C LEU A 82 4.22 6.46 8.23
N THR A 83 3.96 6.54 6.92
CA THR A 83 4.52 5.59 5.95
C THR A 83 6.03 5.76 5.77
N SER A 84 6.60 6.89 6.22
CA SER A 84 8.05 7.14 6.28
C SER A 84 8.82 6.21 7.26
N LEU A 85 8.09 5.48 8.11
CA LEU A 85 8.65 4.48 9.03
C LEU A 85 8.89 3.12 8.36
N VAL A 86 8.35 2.91 7.15
CA VAL A 86 8.48 1.64 6.43
C VAL A 86 9.57 1.75 5.37
N ILE A 87 10.66 1.03 5.59
CA ILE A 87 11.87 1.10 4.76
C ILE A 87 12.09 -0.18 3.95
N SER A 88 12.87 -0.08 2.88
CA SER A 88 13.38 -1.24 2.17
C SER A 88 14.54 -1.86 2.94
N LYS A 89 14.54 -3.20 3.04
CA LYS A 89 15.65 -3.95 3.63
C LYS A 89 16.97 -3.77 2.87
N SER A 90 16.91 -3.58 1.55
CA SER A 90 18.11 -3.50 0.71
C SER A 90 18.77 -2.13 0.74
N THR A 91 17.98 -1.05 0.80
CA THR A 91 18.49 0.33 0.78
C THR A 91 18.55 0.96 2.16
N GLY A 92 17.85 0.41 3.15
CA GLY A 92 17.70 1.01 4.47
C GLY A 92 16.80 2.25 4.48
N GLU A 93 16.08 2.53 3.39
CA GLU A 93 15.29 3.75 3.23
C GLU A 93 13.95 3.50 2.53
N CYS A 94 13.05 4.48 2.58
CA CYS A 94 11.73 4.44 1.96
C CYS A 94 11.79 4.08 0.45
N GLY A 95 10.71 3.51 -0.08
CA GLY A 95 10.61 3.15 -1.49
C GLY A 95 10.84 4.33 -2.44
N SER A 96 11.26 4.07 -3.68
CA SER A 96 11.64 5.12 -4.66
C SER A 96 10.53 6.12 -4.92
N PHE A 97 9.27 5.68 -4.92
CA PHE A 97 8.13 6.57 -5.06
C PHE A 97 8.09 7.62 -3.94
N PHE A 98 8.34 7.22 -2.69
CA PHE A 98 8.37 8.15 -1.55
C PHE A 98 9.50 9.17 -1.69
N THR A 99 10.73 8.70 -1.92
CA THR A 99 11.94 9.54 -1.91
C THR A 99 12.02 10.50 -3.09
N ARG A 100 11.23 10.29 -4.15
CA ARG A 100 11.07 11.25 -5.26
C ARG A 100 10.16 12.42 -4.94
N HIS A 101 9.27 12.26 -3.97
CA HIS A 101 8.26 13.27 -3.62
C HIS A 101 8.52 13.92 -2.26
N PHE A 102 9.22 13.24 -1.36
CA PHE A 102 9.41 13.65 0.02
C PHE A 102 10.84 13.39 0.49
N ASP A 103 11.30 14.20 1.43
CA ASP A 103 12.50 13.90 2.21
C ASP A 103 12.15 12.89 3.32
N PRO A 104 12.64 11.64 3.23
CA PRO A 104 12.28 10.60 4.19
C PRO A 104 12.82 10.87 5.60
N MET A 105 13.95 11.57 5.73
CA MET A 105 14.52 11.89 7.05
C MET A 105 13.70 12.97 7.73
N ALA A 106 13.37 14.05 7.02
CA ALA A 106 12.55 15.13 7.55
C ALA A 106 11.14 14.64 7.90
N ALA A 107 10.51 13.83 7.04
CA ALA A 107 9.20 13.24 7.30
C ALA A 107 9.22 12.37 8.57
N ARG A 108 10.26 11.53 8.73
CA ARG A 108 10.43 10.66 9.89
C ARG A 108 10.67 11.46 11.18
N GLU A 109 11.45 12.53 11.10
CA GLU A 109 11.68 13.43 12.24
C GLU A 109 10.37 14.09 12.70
N GLN A 110 9.53 14.53 11.76
CA GLN A 110 8.19 15.06 12.06
C GLN A 110 7.32 14.00 12.75
N VAL A 111 7.32 12.77 12.22
CA VAL A 111 6.60 11.64 12.83
C VAL A 111 7.07 11.40 14.27
N PHE A 112 8.37 11.33 14.52
CA PHE A 112 8.90 11.07 15.87
C PHE A 112 8.77 12.24 16.85
N SER A 113 8.53 13.45 16.35
CA SER A 113 8.33 14.66 17.15
C SER A 113 6.86 14.92 17.48
N TYR A 114 5.95 14.30 16.75
CA TYR A 114 4.51 14.47 16.92
C TYR A 114 3.98 13.64 18.10
N ASP A 115 3.02 14.20 18.84
CA ASP A 115 2.39 13.51 19.97
C ASP A 115 1.27 12.57 19.50
N TRP A 116 1.63 11.33 19.23
CA TRP A 116 0.70 10.27 18.82
C TRP A 116 -0.28 9.82 19.91
N ASN A 117 -0.23 10.38 21.11
CA ASN A 117 -1.26 10.13 22.14
C ASN A 117 -2.48 11.04 21.97
N THR A 118 -2.33 12.16 21.25
CA THR A 118 -3.40 13.16 21.04
C THR A 118 -3.94 13.18 19.61
N ALA A 119 -3.27 12.50 18.66
CA ALA A 119 -3.77 12.32 17.30
C ALA A 119 -5.19 11.71 17.33
N THR A 120 -6.11 12.27 16.55
CA THR A 120 -7.46 11.69 16.38
C THR A 120 -7.32 10.24 15.92
N THR A 121 -7.80 9.33 16.77
CA THR A 121 -7.70 7.88 16.64
C THR A 121 -8.75 7.27 15.73
N ASP A 122 -9.61 8.09 15.11
CA ASP A 122 -10.72 7.58 14.30
C ASP A 122 -10.29 7.17 12.88
N PHE A 123 -9.23 6.38 12.82
CA PHE A 123 -8.90 5.62 11.61
C PHE A 123 -10.00 4.60 11.29
N ALA A 124 -10.69 4.09 12.32
CA ALA A 124 -11.83 3.18 12.15
C ALA A 124 -12.97 3.83 11.36
N GLY A 125 -13.40 5.04 11.73
CA GLY A 125 -14.43 5.78 10.99
C GLY A 125 -13.97 6.14 9.57
N PHE A 126 -12.70 6.50 9.38
CA PHE A 126 -12.13 6.68 8.03
C PHE A 126 -12.21 5.40 7.20
N VAL A 127 -11.87 4.25 7.78
CA VAL A 127 -11.97 2.93 7.15
C VAL A 127 -13.42 2.66 6.72
N GLU A 128 -14.39 2.82 7.60
CA GLU A 128 -15.82 2.58 7.28
C GLU A 128 -16.31 3.44 6.11
N VAL A 129 -15.98 4.74 6.11
CA VAL A 129 -16.33 5.67 5.03
C VAL A 129 -15.63 5.27 3.73
N THR A 130 -14.34 4.93 3.80
CA THR A 130 -13.54 4.58 2.63
C THR A 130 -14.01 3.26 2.02
N GLU A 131 -14.26 2.22 2.83
CA GLU A 131 -14.81 0.94 2.36
C GLU A 131 -16.14 1.12 1.64
N SER A 132 -17.01 1.99 2.17
CA SER A 132 -18.31 2.32 1.56
C SER A 132 -18.17 3.09 0.24
N ALA A 133 -17.11 3.88 0.09
CA ALA A 133 -16.82 4.66 -1.11
C ALA A 133 -16.09 3.86 -2.20
N VAL A 134 -15.40 2.76 -1.85
CA VAL A 134 -14.68 1.91 -2.81
C VAL A 134 -15.68 1.25 -3.76
N LYS A 135 -15.51 1.52 -5.06
CA LYS A 135 -16.33 0.90 -6.10
C LYS A 135 -16.10 -0.61 -6.16
N PRO A 136 -17.14 -1.45 -6.06
CA PRO A 136 -17.00 -2.89 -6.21
C PRO A 136 -16.47 -3.24 -7.61
N ARG A 137 -15.44 -4.10 -7.66
CA ARG A 137 -14.90 -4.67 -8.90
C ARG A 137 -15.18 -6.16 -8.94
N LYS A 138 -15.36 -6.71 -10.15
CA LYS A 138 -15.52 -8.15 -10.32
C LYS A 138 -14.18 -8.84 -10.11
N LYS A 139 -14.07 -9.59 -9.00
CA LYS A 139 -12.86 -10.34 -8.66
C LYS A 139 -12.55 -11.41 -9.71
N VAL A 140 -11.26 -11.68 -9.89
CA VAL A 140 -10.73 -12.68 -10.84
C VAL A 140 -10.01 -13.78 -10.04
N LYS A 141 -10.18 -15.04 -10.42
CA LYS A 141 -9.47 -16.15 -9.75
C LYS A 141 -7.99 -16.15 -10.13
N LYS A 142 -7.11 -16.55 -9.21
CA LYS A 142 -5.65 -16.57 -9.40
C LYS A 142 -5.18 -17.25 -10.71
N PRO A 143 -5.73 -18.43 -11.12
CA PRO A 143 -5.33 -19.04 -12.40
C PRO A 143 -5.62 -18.13 -13.61
N GLN A 144 -6.83 -17.56 -13.67
CA GLN A 144 -7.23 -16.66 -14.74
C GLN A 144 -6.44 -15.35 -14.70
N ALA A 145 -6.11 -14.83 -13.51
CA ALA A 145 -5.27 -13.64 -13.38
C ALA A 145 -3.85 -13.88 -13.92
N ARG A 146 -3.28 -15.07 -13.70
CA ARG A 146 -1.98 -15.47 -14.27
C ARG A 146 -2.02 -15.56 -15.79
N GLU A 147 -3.09 -16.10 -16.35
CA GLU A 147 -3.29 -16.16 -17.81
C GLU A 147 -3.38 -14.77 -18.41
N ARG A 148 -4.20 -13.89 -17.84
CA ARG A 148 -4.35 -12.49 -18.27
C ARG A 148 -3.04 -11.72 -18.20
N MET A 149 -2.32 -11.83 -17.09
CA MET A 149 -0.99 -11.23 -16.95
C MET A 149 -0.03 -11.75 -18.04
N ALA A 150 0.04 -13.07 -18.25
CA ALA A 150 0.94 -13.65 -19.24
C ALA A 150 0.59 -13.20 -20.67
N ALA A 151 -0.70 -13.14 -21.02
CA ALA A 151 -1.17 -12.66 -22.31
C ALA A 151 -0.79 -11.20 -22.54
N TYR A 152 -1.03 -10.33 -21.55
CA TYR A 152 -0.64 -8.92 -21.64
C TYR A 152 0.87 -8.74 -21.76
N TYR A 153 1.67 -9.48 -20.97
CA TYR A 153 3.12 -9.46 -21.09
C TYR A 153 3.58 -9.82 -22.51
N GLN A 154 3.10 -10.93 -23.09
CA GLN A 154 3.55 -11.35 -24.41
C GLN A 154 3.24 -10.31 -25.50
N ALA A 155 2.08 -9.67 -25.42
CA ALA A 155 1.68 -8.63 -26.36
C ALA A 155 2.48 -7.32 -26.19
N ASN A 156 2.98 -7.01 -24.98
CA ASN A 156 3.54 -5.70 -24.64
C ASN A 156 5.00 -5.69 -24.17
N LYS A 157 5.68 -6.86 -24.10
CA LYS A 157 7.02 -7.02 -23.53
C LYS A 157 8.09 -6.06 -24.04
N ALA A 158 7.97 -5.58 -25.28
CA ALA A 158 8.92 -4.62 -25.86
C ALA A 158 8.88 -3.24 -25.18
N GLY A 159 7.76 -2.86 -24.56
CA GLY A 159 7.59 -1.58 -23.87
C GLY A 159 7.63 -1.69 -22.35
N LEU A 160 7.87 -2.87 -21.79
CA LEU A 160 7.91 -3.11 -20.35
C LEU A 160 9.35 -3.02 -19.82
N PRO A 161 9.55 -2.54 -18.58
CA PRO A 161 10.87 -2.48 -17.97
C PRO A 161 11.45 -3.88 -17.74
N LEU A 162 12.78 -3.99 -17.75
CA LEU A 162 13.48 -5.27 -17.63
C LEU A 162 13.19 -6.02 -16.32
N ASN A 163 12.88 -5.29 -15.25
CA ASN A 163 12.59 -5.83 -13.92
C ASN A 163 11.09 -6.10 -13.68
N VAL A 164 10.24 -6.07 -14.72
CA VAL A 164 8.79 -6.35 -14.59
C VAL A 164 8.47 -7.69 -13.92
N SER A 165 9.37 -8.67 -14.03
CA SER A 165 9.23 -9.99 -13.39
C SER A 165 9.20 -9.93 -11.87
N GLU A 166 9.84 -8.94 -11.24
CA GLU A 166 9.85 -8.72 -9.78
C GLU A 166 8.45 -8.36 -9.26
N TYR A 167 7.61 -7.79 -10.12
CA TYR A 167 6.26 -7.32 -9.79
C TYR A 167 5.17 -8.32 -10.15
N ARG A 168 5.54 -9.53 -10.57
CA ARG A 168 4.60 -10.54 -11.06
C ARG A 168 3.45 -10.81 -10.08
N GLU A 169 3.75 -11.06 -8.81
CA GLU A 169 2.70 -11.36 -7.82
C GLU A 169 1.83 -10.13 -7.53
N ALA A 170 2.41 -8.91 -7.49
CA ALA A 170 1.64 -7.68 -7.32
C ALA A 170 0.69 -7.41 -8.52
N ILE A 171 1.14 -7.66 -9.74
CA ILE A 171 0.30 -7.56 -10.95
C ILE A 171 -0.85 -8.58 -10.89
N ILE A 172 -0.56 -9.82 -10.48
CA ILE A 172 -1.58 -10.86 -10.31
C ILE A 172 -2.62 -10.43 -9.26
N GLU A 173 -2.19 -9.90 -8.11
CA GLU A 173 -3.09 -9.38 -7.07
C GLU A 173 -4.02 -8.28 -7.62
N LEU A 174 -3.48 -7.31 -8.35
CA LEU A 174 -4.28 -6.24 -8.97
C LEU A 174 -5.30 -6.78 -9.98
N ILE A 175 -4.92 -7.77 -10.80
CA ILE A 175 -5.88 -8.42 -11.71
C ILE A 175 -6.94 -9.19 -10.92
N MET A 176 -6.56 -9.87 -9.83
CA MET A 176 -7.49 -10.57 -8.93
C MET A 176 -8.46 -9.60 -8.26
N GLU A 177 -8.01 -8.40 -7.91
CA GLU A 177 -8.80 -7.27 -7.41
C GLU A 177 -9.73 -6.65 -8.47
N GLY A 178 -9.62 -7.09 -9.72
CA GLY A 178 -10.52 -6.74 -10.82
C GLY A 178 -10.05 -5.56 -11.68
N PHE A 179 -8.78 -5.16 -11.58
CA PHE A 179 -8.23 -4.16 -12.48
C PHE A 179 -8.11 -4.68 -13.94
N PRO A 180 -8.27 -3.80 -14.94
CA PRO A 180 -7.84 -4.08 -16.31
C PRO A 180 -6.34 -4.38 -16.38
N ASP A 181 -5.92 -5.21 -17.34
CA ASP A 181 -4.53 -5.71 -17.41
C ASP A 181 -3.52 -4.56 -17.52
N GLN A 182 -3.74 -3.62 -18.44
CA GLN A 182 -2.89 -2.44 -18.59
C GLN A 182 -2.76 -1.64 -17.28
N GLN A 183 -3.88 -1.39 -16.60
CA GLN A 183 -3.89 -0.63 -15.35
C GLN A 183 -3.17 -1.39 -14.23
N ALA A 184 -3.34 -2.71 -14.15
CA ALA A 184 -2.63 -3.55 -13.18
C ALA A 184 -1.10 -3.47 -13.37
N TYR A 185 -0.64 -3.52 -14.63
CA TYR A 185 0.78 -3.31 -14.94
C TYR A 185 1.25 -1.91 -14.55
N SER A 186 0.51 -0.87 -14.93
CA SER A 186 0.87 0.51 -14.60
C SER A 186 0.95 0.75 -13.09
N LEU A 187 -0.02 0.23 -12.32
CA LEU A 187 -0.06 0.40 -10.86
C LEU A 187 1.08 -0.36 -10.17
N ALA A 188 1.35 -1.61 -10.57
CA ALA A 188 2.45 -2.38 -9.97
C ALA A 188 3.81 -1.75 -10.28
N LEU A 189 4.01 -1.28 -11.50
CA LEU A 189 5.28 -0.69 -11.95
C LEU A 189 5.49 0.74 -11.47
N ARG A 190 4.44 1.45 -11.00
CA ARG A 190 4.60 2.77 -10.37
C ARG A 190 5.59 2.75 -9.21
N GLN A 191 5.81 1.59 -8.59
CA GLN A 191 6.79 1.37 -7.53
C GLN A 191 8.26 1.32 -7.99
N THR A 192 8.52 1.24 -9.31
CA THR A 192 9.88 1.18 -9.90
C THR A 192 10.42 2.52 -10.39
N GLY A 193 9.52 3.48 -10.53
CA GLY A 193 9.87 4.83 -10.94
C GLY A 193 9.90 5.73 -9.74
#